data_AF-A0A954FZC8-F1
#
_entry.id   AF-A0A954FZC8-F1
#
_cell.length_a   1.000
_cell.length_b   1.000
_cell.length_c   1.000
_cell.angle_alpha   90.00
_cell.angle_beta   90.00
_cell.angle_gamma   90.00
#
_symmetry.space_group_name_H-M   'P 1'
#
loop_
_entity.id
_entity.type
_entity.pdbx_description
1 polymer ?
#
loop_
_entity_poly.entity_id
_entity_poly.type
_entity_poly.pdbx_seq_one_letter_code
_entity_poly.pdbx_strand_id
1 'polypeptide(L)'
;MTSRTVRRGIDSENKAHNSIFQVGRLPEAHGLYDPEFEHDSCGVGFVAHIKGERSHQIVLDADEMLRHMTHRGACGCEENTGDGAGILVSIPHDFLTRVVKEDLDLDLPEQGNYGMGIVFLPTDAAQREHCKKVVTETVQNQGLVVLGWRELPVCPDKADIGPSALRALPHMEQVFISTPNGKIDDQEHLERQLYIILKSSSRQLREGSLPQGLMFYFCSLSSKVVVYKGMLTPDQVMPFYPDLQAEDFTSHLAMVHSRFSTNTFPSWDRAQPCRFMAHNGEINTLRGNANWMYARQGMMSSELFGDDLKKLFPIIEPHCSDSGNFDNALELLLMSGRPLPEVMMMMIPEAWQNHHSISVAKRAFYEYYSALQEPWDGPASVSFTDGQCIGAVLDRNGLRPSRYYVTHDDRVIMASEVGVLEVDPKIVKEKGRLQPGKMFLVDFEEGRLIPDEEIKEKYASKRPYHEWLQNQRIHLHDLPPADDVEEVPTSELLSKMQAFGFTFETLKFMLIPLIKTKKDPIGSMGNDAALACLSDQSRLLYDYFHQLFAQVTNPAIDSIR
;
A
#
# COMPACT_ATOMS: atom_id res chain seq x y z
N MET A 1 -36.74 -36.64 -46.48
CA MET A 1 -37.52 -36.16 -45.33
C MET A 1 -36.54 -35.88 -44.19
N THR A 2 -36.40 -34.58 -43.83
CA THR A 2 -35.90 -34.00 -42.55
C THR A 2 -34.56 -34.51 -42.01
N SER A 3 -33.40 -33.84 -42.17
CA SER A 3 -33.02 -32.50 -41.66
C SER A 3 -33.49 -32.20 -40.23
N ARG A 4 -32.58 -32.40 -39.26
CA ARG A 4 -32.59 -31.77 -37.92
C ARG A 4 -31.15 -31.59 -37.41
N THR A 5 -30.57 -30.47 -37.83
CA THR A 5 -29.85 -29.49 -37.00
C THR A 5 -29.00 -29.99 -35.83
N VAL A 6 -27.68 -30.10 -36.04
CA VAL A 6 -26.67 -29.93 -34.98
C VAL A 6 -26.39 -28.43 -34.86
N ARG A 7 -27.19 -27.75 -34.03
CA ARG A 7 -26.91 -26.40 -33.49
C ARG A 7 -27.20 -26.43 -31.99
N ARG A 8 -26.36 -27.12 -31.24
CA ARG A 8 -26.25 -27.00 -29.77
C ARG A 8 -24.81 -27.34 -29.41
N GLY A 9 -23.97 -26.31 -29.28
CA GLY A 9 -22.57 -26.48 -28.91
C GLY A 9 -21.81 -25.15 -28.84
N ILE A 10 -22.17 -24.16 -29.67
CA ILE A 10 -21.44 -22.89 -29.74
C ILE A 10 -21.91 -21.88 -28.67
N ASP A 11 -23.17 -21.95 -28.20
CA ASP A 11 -23.68 -21.01 -27.20
C ASP A 11 -23.33 -21.36 -25.74
N SER A 12 -22.91 -22.61 -25.45
CA SER A 12 -22.53 -23.02 -24.09
C SER A 12 -21.07 -22.74 -23.76
N GLU A 13 -20.16 -22.81 -24.74
CA GLU A 13 -18.74 -22.46 -24.54
C GLU A 13 -18.56 -20.93 -24.41
N ASN A 14 -19.31 -20.13 -25.17
CA ASN A 14 -19.27 -18.67 -25.02
C ASN A 14 -19.87 -18.15 -23.70
N LYS A 15 -20.76 -18.91 -23.05
CA LYS A 15 -21.27 -18.54 -21.71
C LYS A 15 -20.29 -18.85 -20.59
N ALA A 16 -19.43 -19.86 -20.74
CA ALA A 16 -18.38 -20.17 -19.78
C ALA A 16 -17.20 -19.18 -19.89
N HIS A 17 -16.85 -18.72 -21.11
CA HIS A 17 -15.80 -17.71 -21.26
C HIS A 17 -16.16 -16.34 -20.68
N ASN A 18 -17.44 -15.94 -20.74
CA ASN A 18 -17.89 -14.68 -20.13
C ASN A 18 -18.03 -14.71 -18.60
N SER A 19 -17.92 -15.88 -17.93
CA SER A 19 -18.00 -15.93 -16.46
C SER A 19 -16.68 -15.73 -15.76
N ILE A 20 -15.55 -15.91 -16.47
CA ILE A 20 -14.19 -15.80 -15.92
C ILE A 20 -13.77 -14.33 -15.79
N PHE A 21 -14.20 -13.47 -16.73
CA PHE A 21 -13.84 -12.06 -16.78
C PHE A 21 -15.05 -11.19 -16.39
N GLN A 22 -15.28 -11.04 -15.10
CA GLN A 22 -16.28 -10.11 -14.59
C GLN A 22 -15.70 -8.70 -14.45
N VAL A 23 -16.45 -7.70 -14.90
CA VAL A 23 -16.04 -6.29 -14.82
C VAL A 23 -15.86 -5.90 -13.34
N GLY A 24 -14.69 -5.35 -12.99
CA GLY A 24 -14.38 -4.90 -11.63
C GLY A 24 -13.94 -6.00 -10.65
N ARG A 25 -13.59 -7.20 -11.13
CA ARG A 25 -13.01 -8.28 -10.33
C ARG A 25 -11.80 -8.90 -11.04
N LEU A 26 -10.82 -9.37 -10.28
CA LEU A 26 -9.85 -10.32 -10.83
C LEU A 26 -10.55 -11.65 -11.16
N PRO A 27 -10.11 -12.37 -12.19
CA PRO A 27 -10.55 -13.74 -12.41
C PRO A 27 -10.24 -14.61 -11.19
N GLU A 28 -11.10 -15.58 -10.90
CA GLU A 28 -10.79 -16.63 -9.93
C GLU A 28 -9.62 -17.48 -10.42
N ALA A 29 -8.90 -18.12 -9.50
CA ALA A 29 -7.80 -19.02 -9.83
C ALA A 29 -8.27 -20.10 -10.83
N HIS A 30 -7.66 -20.14 -12.01
CA HIS A 30 -8.05 -21.03 -13.09
C HIS A 30 -6.84 -21.51 -13.88
N GLY A 31 -6.64 -22.83 -13.94
CA GLY A 31 -5.46 -23.41 -14.59
C GLY A 31 -4.18 -23.07 -13.81
N LEU A 32 -3.22 -22.42 -14.48
CA LEU A 32 -1.95 -21.96 -13.88
C LEU A 32 -2.01 -20.51 -13.37
N TYR A 33 -3.13 -19.81 -13.60
CA TYR A 33 -3.30 -18.44 -13.12
C TYR A 33 -3.84 -18.47 -11.69
N ASP A 34 -3.13 -17.78 -10.80
CA ASP A 34 -3.56 -17.52 -9.43
C ASP A 34 -3.38 -16.02 -9.15
N PRO A 35 -4.45 -15.29 -8.78
CA PRO A 35 -4.38 -13.86 -8.49
C PRO A 35 -3.44 -13.51 -7.31
N GLU A 36 -3.06 -14.49 -6.47
CA GLU A 36 -2.09 -14.27 -5.39
C GLU A 36 -0.66 -14.00 -5.88
N PHE A 37 -0.32 -14.32 -7.14
CA PHE A 37 1.00 -14.10 -7.75
C PHE A 37 1.08 -12.83 -8.60
N GLU A 38 0.22 -11.84 -8.36
CA GLU A 38 0.27 -10.56 -9.07
C GLU A 38 1.26 -9.58 -8.42
N HIS A 39 2.06 -8.91 -9.26
CA HIS A 39 3.13 -8.02 -8.82
C HIS A 39 3.14 -6.71 -9.62
N ASP A 40 3.65 -5.65 -9.00
CA ASP A 40 3.71 -4.31 -9.59
C ASP A 40 5.14 -3.71 -9.58
N SER A 41 5.42 -2.81 -10.51
CA SER A 41 6.63 -1.95 -10.51
C SER A 41 6.28 -0.58 -11.05
N CYS A 42 6.93 0.50 -10.61
CA CYS A 42 6.29 1.82 -10.80
C CYS A 42 7.27 2.96 -11.07
N GLY A 43 6.70 4.14 -11.36
CA GLY A 43 7.31 5.46 -11.17
C GLY A 43 6.61 6.17 -10.00
N VAL A 44 7.38 6.83 -9.13
CA VAL A 44 6.84 7.59 -7.99
C VAL A 44 7.59 8.92 -7.85
N GLY A 45 6.88 9.97 -7.48
CA GLY A 45 7.48 11.26 -7.16
C GLY A 45 6.49 12.24 -6.53
N PHE A 46 7.02 13.36 -6.06
CA PHE A 46 6.23 14.47 -5.56
C PHE A 46 6.92 15.81 -5.76
N VAL A 47 6.09 16.86 -5.84
CA VAL A 47 6.48 18.26 -5.79
C VAL A 47 5.81 18.89 -4.58
N ALA A 48 6.53 19.69 -3.80
CA ALA A 48 5.96 20.41 -2.68
C ALA A 48 6.66 21.75 -2.45
N HIS A 49 5.96 22.68 -1.80
CA HIS A 49 6.55 23.92 -1.31
C HIS A 49 6.86 23.80 0.17
N ILE A 50 8.12 24.00 0.58
CA ILE A 50 8.59 23.74 1.94
C ILE A 50 7.80 24.55 2.98
N LYS A 51 7.46 25.80 2.67
CA LYS A 51 6.69 26.69 3.55
C LYS A 51 5.17 26.51 3.48
N GLY A 52 4.68 25.53 2.72
CA GLY A 52 3.24 25.30 2.56
C GLY A 52 2.52 26.32 1.66
N GLU A 53 3.24 27.11 0.86
CA GLU A 53 2.61 28.03 -0.09
C GLU A 53 1.90 27.25 -1.20
N ARG A 54 0.64 27.60 -1.46
CA ARG A 54 -0.21 26.89 -2.41
C ARG A 54 -0.08 27.51 -3.78
N SER A 55 0.06 26.69 -4.81
CA SER A 55 -0.05 27.16 -6.18
C SER A 55 -0.62 26.09 -7.09
N HIS A 56 -1.22 26.51 -8.20
CA HIS A 56 -1.60 25.59 -9.27
C HIS A 56 -0.37 25.02 -9.99
N GLN A 57 0.73 25.77 -10.01
CA GLN A 57 2.00 25.34 -10.61
C GLN A 57 2.53 24.04 -9.98
N ILE A 58 2.33 23.82 -8.67
CA ILE A 58 2.71 22.56 -8.02
C ILE A 58 1.98 21.35 -8.62
N VAL A 59 0.70 21.53 -8.99
CA VAL A 59 -0.11 20.49 -9.63
C VAL A 59 0.34 20.26 -11.07
N LEU A 60 0.62 21.33 -11.82
CA LEU A 60 1.15 21.26 -13.18
C LEU A 60 2.54 20.60 -13.24
N ASP A 61 3.41 20.93 -12.29
CA ASP A 61 4.75 20.34 -12.18
C ASP A 61 4.69 18.86 -11.81
N ALA A 62 3.74 18.47 -10.97
CA ALA A 62 3.53 17.06 -10.65
C ALA A 62 2.98 16.27 -11.86
N ASP A 63 2.09 16.86 -12.66
CA ASP A 63 1.64 16.27 -13.93
C ASP A 63 2.80 16.13 -14.94
N GLU A 64 3.63 17.15 -15.12
CA GLU A 64 4.80 17.07 -15.99
C GLU A 64 5.78 15.98 -15.52
N MET A 65 6.03 15.91 -14.22
CA MET A 65 6.81 14.83 -13.62
C MET A 65 6.21 13.46 -13.93
N LEU A 66 4.89 13.30 -13.79
CA LEU A 66 4.19 12.05 -14.06
C LEU A 66 4.35 11.62 -15.52
N ARG A 67 4.15 12.55 -16.47
CA ARG A 67 4.34 12.32 -17.92
C ARG A 67 5.78 11.97 -18.30
N HIS A 68 6.77 12.53 -17.61
CA HIS A 68 8.17 12.16 -17.80
C HIS A 68 8.54 10.80 -17.20
N MET A 69 7.64 10.15 -16.47
CA MET A 69 7.83 8.79 -15.95
C MET A 69 7.08 7.72 -16.77
N THR A 70 6.48 8.07 -17.93
CA THR A 70 5.72 7.12 -18.75
C THR A 70 6.52 5.89 -19.20
N HIS A 71 7.83 6.01 -19.41
CA HIS A 71 8.70 4.88 -19.76
C HIS A 71 8.85 3.84 -18.63
N ARG A 72 8.41 4.15 -17.41
CA ARG A 72 8.35 3.21 -16.28
C ARG A 72 6.98 2.55 -16.11
N GLY A 73 5.96 3.02 -16.82
CA GLY A 73 4.64 2.39 -16.86
C GLY A 73 4.57 1.31 -17.93
N ALA A 74 3.61 0.40 -17.79
CA ALA A 74 3.17 -0.45 -18.89
C ALA A 74 1.94 0.19 -19.53
N CYS A 75 1.83 0.03 -20.84
CA CYS A 75 0.53 0.05 -21.50
C CYS A 75 -0.04 -1.37 -21.38
N GLY A 76 -1.34 -1.47 -21.13
CA GLY A 76 -2.08 -2.72 -21.13
C GLY A 76 -2.13 -3.36 -22.52
N CYS A 77 -3.13 -4.19 -22.78
CA CYS A 77 -3.28 -4.83 -24.10
C CYS A 77 -3.56 -3.84 -25.26
N GLU A 78 -3.88 -2.58 -24.94
CA GLU A 78 -4.17 -1.47 -25.85
C GLU A 78 -3.25 -0.29 -25.49
N GLU A 79 -2.71 0.44 -26.48
CA GLU A 79 -1.76 1.54 -26.26
C GLU A 79 -2.32 2.65 -25.35
N ASN A 80 -3.64 2.86 -25.39
CA ASN A 80 -4.36 3.90 -24.65
C ASN A 80 -5.08 3.37 -23.39
N THR A 81 -4.76 2.15 -22.95
CA THR A 81 -5.18 1.58 -21.67
C THR A 81 -3.96 1.49 -20.75
N GLY A 82 -3.88 2.32 -19.70
CA GLY A 82 -2.80 2.24 -18.71
C GLY A 82 -3.13 1.33 -17.52
N ASP A 83 -2.11 0.78 -16.85
CA ASP A 83 -2.30 -0.08 -15.67
C ASP A 83 -2.71 0.68 -14.40
N GLY A 84 -2.51 2.00 -14.41
CA GLY A 84 -2.95 2.90 -13.35
C GLY A 84 -2.04 4.12 -13.19
N ALA A 85 -2.66 5.30 -13.07
CA ALA A 85 -1.96 6.53 -12.75
C ALA A 85 -2.83 7.43 -11.87
N GLY A 86 -2.19 8.31 -11.11
CA GLY A 86 -2.90 9.21 -10.23
C GLY A 86 -2.03 10.27 -9.59
N ILE A 87 -2.72 11.20 -8.94
CA ILE A 87 -2.18 12.34 -8.22
C ILE A 87 -2.91 12.50 -6.89
N LEU A 88 -2.15 12.66 -5.81
CA LEU A 88 -2.61 13.04 -4.49
C LEU A 88 -2.21 14.50 -4.25
N VAL A 89 -3.16 15.32 -3.85
CA VAL A 89 -2.94 16.74 -3.54
C VAL A 89 -3.50 17.08 -2.17
N SER A 90 -3.07 18.21 -1.60
CA SER A 90 -3.82 18.81 -0.50
C SER A 90 -5.20 19.27 -0.97
N ILE A 91 -6.22 19.20 -0.13
CA ILE A 91 -7.58 19.64 -0.50
C ILE A 91 -7.57 21.11 -1.00
N PRO A 92 -8.06 21.39 -2.22
CA PRO A 92 -8.08 22.72 -2.82
C PRO A 92 -9.36 23.46 -2.41
N HIS A 93 -9.36 24.02 -1.20
CA HIS A 93 -10.56 24.59 -0.57
C HIS A 93 -11.27 25.67 -1.40
N ASP A 94 -10.53 26.60 -2.00
CA ASP A 94 -11.11 27.71 -2.78
C ASP A 94 -11.84 27.19 -4.03
N PHE A 95 -11.18 26.28 -4.77
CA PHE A 95 -11.78 25.59 -5.91
C PHE A 95 -13.06 24.85 -5.49
N LEU A 96 -13.00 24.04 -4.42
CA LEU A 96 -14.13 23.24 -3.96
C LEU A 96 -15.31 24.12 -3.52
N THR A 97 -15.03 25.22 -2.81
CA THR A 97 -16.08 26.16 -2.39
C THR A 97 -16.83 26.74 -3.58
N ARG A 98 -16.10 27.10 -4.65
CA ARG A 98 -16.71 27.60 -5.88
C ARG A 98 -17.54 26.53 -6.59
N VAL A 99 -16.95 25.37 -6.90
CA VAL A 99 -17.65 24.34 -7.72
C VAL A 99 -18.79 23.68 -6.95
N VAL A 100 -18.69 23.51 -5.63
CA VAL A 100 -19.80 22.98 -4.83
C VAL A 100 -20.96 23.97 -4.75
N LYS A 101 -20.66 25.27 -4.66
CA LYS A 101 -21.71 26.30 -4.72
C LYS A 101 -22.39 26.33 -6.09
N GLU A 102 -21.63 26.20 -7.17
CA GLU A 102 -22.13 26.17 -8.55
C GLU A 102 -22.98 24.91 -8.83
N ASP A 103 -22.50 23.73 -8.43
CA ASP A 103 -23.08 22.44 -8.81
C ASP A 103 -24.21 21.99 -7.86
N LEU A 104 -24.14 22.34 -6.56
CA LEU A 104 -25.06 21.86 -5.52
C LEU A 104 -25.85 22.97 -4.80
N ASP A 105 -25.61 24.25 -5.10
CA ASP A 105 -26.11 25.41 -4.32
C ASP A 105 -25.84 25.28 -2.81
N LEU A 106 -24.67 24.74 -2.46
CA LEU A 106 -24.27 24.46 -1.08
C LEU A 106 -23.03 25.28 -0.71
N ASP A 107 -23.08 25.92 0.46
CA ASP A 107 -21.94 26.62 1.04
C ASP A 107 -21.13 25.65 1.92
N LEU A 108 -19.87 25.39 1.54
CA LEU A 108 -18.99 24.52 2.31
C LEU A 108 -18.54 25.21 3.61
N PRO A 109 -18.35 24.45 4.70
CA PRO A 109 -17.66 24.95 5.89
C PRO A 109 -16.23 25.40 5.58
N GLU A 110 -15.64 26.19 6.48
CA GLU A 110 -14.23 26.60 6.38
C GLU A 110 -13.30 25.38 6.27
N GLN A 111 -12.13 25.57 5.64
CA GLN A 111 -11.12 24.52 5.52
C GLN A 111 -10.80 23.89 6.89
N GLY A 112 -10.75 22.55 6.94
CA GLY A 112 -10.56 21.79 8.17
C GLY A 112 -11.85 21.48 8.94
N ASN A 113 -12.97 22.17 8.65
CA ASN A 113 -14.28 21.88 9.24
C ASN A 113 -15.12 20.88 8.42
N TYR A 114 -14.57 20.29 7.37
CA TYR A 114 -15.22 19.24 6.59
C TYR A 114 -14.20 18.22 6.09
N GLY A 115 -14.66 16.98 5.94
CA GLY A 115 -14.00 15.94 5.17
C GLY A 115 -14.56 15.88 3.76
N MET A 116 -13.73 15.55 2.79
CA MET A 116 -14.16 15.23 1.44
C MET A 116 -13.51 13.94 0.95
N GLY A 117 -14.19 13.22 0.07
CA GLY A 117 -13.65 12.01 -0.53
C GLY A 117 -14.11 11.82 -1.96
N ILE A 118 -13.25 11.25 -2.80
CA ILE A 118 -13.65 10.76 -4.12
C ILE A 118 -14.01 9.28 -3.97
N VAL A 119 -15.23 8.95 -4.39
CA VAL A 119 -15.82 7.63 -4.26
C VAL A 119 -16.11 7.05 -5.64
N PHE A 120 -15.56 5.87 -5.90
CA PHE A 120 -15.98 5.02 -7.01
C PHE A 120 -17.25 4.28 -6.60
N LEU A 121 -18.23 4.31 -7.48
CA LEU A 121 -19.57 3.79 -7.28
C LEU A 121 -19.94 2.84 -8.43
N PRO A 122 -20.87 1.90 -8.17
CA PRO A 122 -21.50 1.11 -9.22
C PRO A 122 -22.01 1.95 -10.40
N THR A 123 -21.89 1.40 -11.61
CA THR A 123 -22.43 2.03 -12.83
C THR A 123 -23.95 1.91 -12.90
N ASP A 124 -24.52 0.86 -12.29
CA ASP A 124 -25.96 0.72 -12.11
C ASP A 124 -26.52 1.75 -11.11
N ALA A 125 -27.50 2.54 -11.55
CA ALA A 125 -28.04 3.65 -10.76
C ALA A 125 -28.71 3.20 -9.45
N ALA A 126 -29.38 2.03 -9.43
CA ALA A 126 -30.03 1.53 -8.21
C ALA A 126 -28.99 1.05 -7.18
N GLN A 127 -27.95 0.36 -7.65
CA GLN A 127 -26.82 -0.04 -6.80
C GLN A 127 -26.03 1.18 -6.29
N ARG A 128 -25.86 2.21 -7.12
CA ARG A 128 -25.23 3.48 -6.73
C ARG A 128 -25.97 4.19 -5.60
N GLU A 129 -27.28 4.37 -5.75
CA GLU A 129 -28.10 5.02 -4.70
C GLU A 129 -28.13 4.18 -3.42
N HIS A 130 -28.11 2.85 -3.52
CA HIS A 130 -27.93 1.99 -2.35
C HIS A 130 -26.60 2.23 -1.64
N CYS A 131 -25.49 2.33 -2.37
CA CYS A 131 -24.18 2.64 -1.79
C CYS A 131 -24.19 4.00 -1.07
N LYS A 132 -24.74 5.04 -1.71
CA LYS A 132 -24.86 6.39 -1.13
C LYS A 132 -25.70 6.40 0.14
N LYS A 133 -26.77 5.62 0.17
CA LYS A 133 -27.60 5.44 1.37
C LYS A 133 -26.82 4.78 2.51
N VAL A 134 -26.10 3.68 2.26
CA VAL A 134 -25.28 3.00 3.27
C VAL A 134 -24.18 3.91 3.82
N VAL A 135 -23.52 4.68 2.95
CA VAL A 135 -22.53 5.69 3.38
C VAL A 135 -23.22 6.74 4.27
N THR A 136 -24.36 7.29 3.85
CA THR A 136 -25.10 8.29 4.61
C THR A 136 -25.53 7.78 5.99
N GLU A 137 -26.04 6.55 6.08
CA GLU A 137 -26.40 5.91 7.34
C GLU A 137 -25.16 5.70 8.24
N THR A 138 -24.04 5.27 7.67
CA THR A 138 -22.78 5.09 8.40
C THR A 138 -22.26 6.42 8.95
N VAL A 139 -22.34 7.50 8.16
CA VAL A 139 -21.97 8.86 8.57
C VAL A 139 -22.85 9.33 9.74
N GLN A 140 -24.17 9.14 9.65
CA GLN A 140 -25.10 9.48 10.73
C GLN A 140 -24.84 8.70 12.01
N ASN A 141 -24.49 7.41 11.90
CA ASN A 141 -24.12 6.57 13.04
C ASN A 141 -22.82 7.01 13.74
N GLN A 142 -22.01 7.87 13.10
CA GLN A 142 -20.83 8.51 13.69
C GLN A 142 -21.11 9.96 14.15
N GLY A 143 -22.38 10.38 14.17
CA GLY A 143 -22.78 11.73 14.62
C GLY A 143 -22.43 12.85 13.63
N LEU A 144 -22.05 12.50 12.40
CA LEU A 144 -21.74 13.42 11.32
C LEU A 144 -22.91 13.51 10.33
N VAL A 145 -22.83 14.46 9.39
CA VAL A 145 -23.81 14.63 8.31
C VAL A 145 -23.11 14.67 6.96
N VAL A 146 -23.74 14.07 5.96
CA VAL A 146 -23.37 14.28 4.56
C VAL A 146 -23.95 15.63 4.13
N LEU A 147 -23.07 16.55 3.73
CA LEU A 147 -23.47 17.86 3.21
C LEU A 147 -24.03 17.71 1.79
N GLY A 148 -23.36 16.93 0.95
CA GLY A 148 -23.79 16.70 -0.43
C GLY A 148 -22.92 15.68 -1.15
N TRP A 149 -23.46 15.22 -2.28
CA TRP A 149 -22.76 14.40 -3.26
C TRP A 149 -22.65 15.19 -4.56
N ARG A 150 -21.44 15.53 -4.98
CA ARG A 150 -21.15 16.20 -6.25
C ARG A 150 -20.71 15.16 -7.27
N GLU A 151 -21.32 15.14 -8.44
CA GLU A 151 -20.81 14.31 -9.54
C GLU A 151 -19.42 14.81 -9.94
N LEU A 152 -18.42 13.91 -9.96
CA LEU A 152 -17.06 14.30 -10.31
C LEU A 152 -16.97 14.45 -11.82
N PRO A 153 -16.64 15.65 -12.36
CA PRO A 153 -16.49 15.80 -13.80
C PRO A 153 -15.34 14.92 -14.30
N VAL A 154 -15.64 14.08 -15.29
CA VAL A 154 -14.66 13.23 -15.99
C VAL A 154 -14.81 13.38 -17.49
N CYS A 155 -13.73 13.23 -18.24
CA CYS A 155 -13.72 13.37 -19.70
C CYS A 155 -13.02 12.19 -20.39
N PRO A 156 -13.63 10.98 -20.41
CA PRO A 156 -13.02 9.80 -21.02
C PRO A 156 -12.66 9.99 -22.50
N ASP A 157 -13.49 10.70 -23.27
CA ASP A 157 -13.24 10.95 -24.69
C ASP A 157 -12.05 11.90 -24.90
N LYS A 158 -11.91 12.95 -24.07
CA LYS A 158 -10.79 13.91 -24.16
C LYS A 158 -9.46 13.25 -23.81
N ALA A 159 -9.50 12.31 -22.86
CA ALA A 159 -8.33 11.56 -22.43
C ALA A 159 -8.02 10.34 -23.32
N ASP A 160 -8.80 10.08 -24.37
CA ASP A 160 -8.62 8.90 -25.24
C ASP A 160 -8.55 7.59 -24.42
N ILE A 161 -9.50 7.39 -23.49
CA ILE A 161 -9.49 6.20 -22.63
C ILE A 161 -9.76 4.94 -23.43
N GLY A 162 -8.86 3.97 -23.31
CA GLY A 162 -8.97 2.70 -24.02
C GLY A 162 -10.23 1.90 -23.67
N PRO A 163 -10.77 1.08 -24.61
CA PRO A 163 -12.01 0.33 -24.41
C PRO A 163 -12.03 -0.54 -23.15
N SER A 164 -10.90 -1.14 -22.78
CA SER A 164 -10.82 -2.02 -21.61
C SER A 164 -10.96 -1.24 -20.29
N ALA A 165 -10.29 -0.09 -20.16
CA ALA A 165 -10.45 0.81 -19.03
C ALA A 165 -11.86 1.40 -18.97
N LEU A 166 -12.41 1.80 -20.11
CA LEU A 166 -13.76 2.38 -20.23
C LEU A 166 -14.86 1.39 -19.78
N ARG A 167 -14.73 0.09 -20.11
CA ARG A 167 -15.69 -0.93 -19.65
C ARG A 167 -15.72 -1.09 -18.13
N ALA A 168 -14.60 -0.82 -17.47
CA ALA A 168 -14.46 -0.93 -16.02
C ALA A 168 -14.60 0.41 -15.29
N LEU A 169 -14.83 1.52 -16.01
CA LEU A 169 -14.95 2.86 -15.46
C LEU A 169 -16.10 2.91 -14.44
N PRO A 170 -15.82 3.19 -13.16
CA PRO A 170 -16.88 3.36 -12.17
C PRO A 170 -17.58 4.71 -12.36
N HIS A 171 -18.78 4.84 -11.81
CA HIS A 171 -19.36 6.16 -11.60
C HIS A 171 -18.59 6.86 -10.48
N MET A 172 -18.26 8.14 -10.63
CA MET A 172 -17.42 8.86 -9.65
C MET A 172 -18.18 10.04 -9.05
N GLU A 173 -18.23 10.10 -7.73
CA GLU A 173 -18.80 11.24 -7.01
C GLU A 173 -17.84 11.69 -5.90
N GLN A 174 -17.86 12.99 -5.61
CA GLN A 174 -17.28 13.58 -4.41
C GLN A 174 -18.34 13.62 -3.31
N VAL A 175 -18.00 13.13 -2.13
CA VAL A 175 -18.83 13.25 -0.93
C VAL A 175 -18.22 14.26 0.04
N PHE A 176 -19.05 15.11 0.62
CA PHE A 176 -18.66 16.10 1.62
C PHE A 176 -19.34 15.79 2.96
N ILE A 177 -18.56 15.74 4.04
CA ILE A 177 -19.02 15.31 5.37
C ILE A 177 -18.56 16.34 6.40
N SER A 178 -19.44 16.73 7.31
CA SER A 178 -19.10 17.62 8.42
C SER A 178 -19.94 17.30 9.65
N THR A 179 -19.73 18.03 10.74
CA THR A 179 -20.65 18.05 11.88
C THR A 179 -21.93 18.81 11.52
N PRO A 180 -23.07 18.53 12.20
CA PRO A 180 -24.34 19.23 11.94
C PRO A 180 -24.26 20.76 12.07
N ASN A 181 -23.33 21.28 12.86
CA ASN A 181 -23.11 22.72 13.06
C ASN A 181 -22.01 23.30 12.16
N GLY A 182 -21.38 22.49 11.29
CA GLY A 182 -20.31 22.92 10.40
C GLY A 182 -19.02 23.34 11.11
N LYS A 183 -18.80 22.89 12.36
CA LYS A 183 -17.64 23.25 13.18
C LYS A 183 -16.98 22.02 13.77
N ILE A 184 -15.66 21.94 13.62
CA ILE A 184 -14.82 20.84 14.08
C ILE A 184 -13.84 21.38 15.09
N ASP A 185 -13.92 20.89 16.33
CA ASP A 185 -13.03 21.31 17.42
C ASP A 185 -11.66 20.60 17.37
N ASP A 186 -11.66 19.34 16.90
CA ASP A 186 -10.45 18.51 16.73
C ASP A 186 -10.45 17.87 15.34
N GLN A 187 -9.57 18.38 14.46
CA GLN A 187 -9.43 17.86 13.10
C GLN A 187 -8.94 16.42 13.07
N GLU A 188 -8.09 16.00 14.02
CA GLU A 188 -7.63 14.62 14.10
C GLU A 188 -8.77 13.68 14.50
N HIS A 189 -9.72 14.17 15.33
CA HIS A 189 -10.93 13.42 15.62
C HIS A 189 -11.80 13.25 14.38
N LEU A 190 -11.93 14.30 13.56
CA LEU A 190 -12.62 14.19 12.27
C LEU A 190 -11.96 13.13 11.37
N GLU A 191 -10.64 13.16 11.19
CA GLU A 191 -9.92 12.12 10.41
C GLU A 191 -10.23 10.70 10.91
N ARG A 192 -10.23 10.48 12.23
CA ARG A 192 -10.58 9.17 12.82
C ARG A 192 -12.02 8.76 12.51
N GLN A 193 -12.98 9.69 12.59
CA GLN A 193 -14.38 9.39 12.26
C GLN A 193 -14.54 9.06 10.77
N LEU A 194 -13.88 9.83 9.90
CA LEU A 194 -13.85 9.57 8.45
C LEU A 194 -13.23 8.20 8.14
N TYR A 195 -12.15 7.81 8.84
CA TYR A 195 -11.55 6.49 8.71
C TYR A 195 -12.52 5.36 9.12
N ILE A 196 -13.26 5.51 10.22
CA ILE A 196 -14.29 4.54 10.63
C ILE A 196 -15.39 4.45 9.57
N ILE A 197 -15.86 5.58 9.03
CA ILE A 197 -16.89 5.63 7.98
C ILE A 197 -16.40 4.90 6.73
N LEU A 198 -15.16 5.19 6.31
CA LEU A 198 -14.52 4.59 5.15
C LEU A 198 -14.46 3.07 5.32
N LYS A 199 -13.87 2.56 6.41
CA LYS A 199 -13.71 1.11 6.63
C LYS A 199 -15.04 0.40 6.78
N SER A 200 -15.96 0.98 7.54
CA SER A 200 -17.28 0.38 7.79
C SER A 200 -18.11 0.30 6.51
N SER A 201 -18.09 1.35 5.69
CA SER A 201 -18.82 1.39 4.42
C SER A 201 -18.20 0.45 3.38
N SER A 202 -16.87 0.47 3.23
CA SER A 202 -16.15 -0.44 2.34
C SER A 202 -16.45 -1.90 2.67
N ARG A 203 -16.38 -2.28 3.95
CA ARG A 203 -16.71 -3.64 4.38
C ARG A 203 -18.15 -4.02 4.02
N GLN A 204 -19.13 -3.19 4.40
CA GLN A 204 -20.54 -3.48 4.18
C GLN A 204 -20.89 -3.62 2.69
N LEU A 205 -20.29 -2.80 1.83
CA LEU A 205 -20.63 -2.74 0.41
C LEU A 205 -19.81 -3.71 -0.45
N ARG A 206 -18.51 -3.89 -0.16
CA ARG A 206 -17.61 -4.76 -0.94
C ARG A 206 -17.75 -6.23 -0.57
N GLU A 207 -17.96 -6.55 0.71
CA GLU A 207 -18.21 -7.92 1.19
C GLU A 207 -19.71 -8.29 1.17
N GLY A 208 -20.56 -7.33 0.83
CA GLY A 208 -22.01 -7.53 0.72
C GLY A 208 -22.43 -8.33 -0.52
N SER A 209 -23.73 -8.49 -0.69
CA SER A 209 -24.33 -9.23 -1.82
C SER A 209 -24.53 -8.38 -3.08
N LEU A 210 -24.01 -7.14 -3.10
CA LEU A 210 -24.19 -6.21 -4.21
C LEU A 210 -23.40 -6.70 -5.44
N PRO A 211 -24.03 -6.90 -6.62
CA PRO A 211 -23.33 -7.44 -7.79
C PRO A 211 -22.09 -6.63 -8.19
N GLN A 212 -22.21 -5.31 -8.24
CA GLN A 212 -21.12 -4.37 -8.50
C GLN A 212 -20.48 -3.83 -7.21
N GLY A 213 -20.64 -4.52 -6.07
CA GLY A 213 -20.11 -4.08 -4.77
C GLY A 213 -18.60 -3.86 -4.77
N LEU A 214 -17.84 -4.63 -5.56
CA LEU A 214 -16.38 -4.44 -5.67
C LEU A 214 -15.95 -3.18 -6.42
N MET A 215 -16.86 -2.53 -7.18
CA MET A 215 -16.61 -1.19 -7.75
C MET A 215 -16.68 -0.09 -6.69
N PHE A 216 -17.33 -0.34 -5.56
CA PHE A 216 -17.38 0.64 -4.47
C PHE A 216 -15.99 0.79 -3.85
N TYR A 217 -15.41 1.98 -3.93
CA TYR A 217 -14.09 2.25 -3.37
C TYR A 217 -13.89 3.74 -3.04
N PHE A 218 -13.47 4.02 -1.81
CA PHE A 218 -12.97 5.35 -1.45
C PHE A 218 -11.52 5.50 -1.91
N CYS A 219 -11.28 6.37 -2.90
CA CYS A 219 -9.93 6.76 -3.29
C CYS A 219 -9.23 7.53 -2.15
N SER A 220 -10.01 8.37 -1.48
CA SER A 220 -9.64 9.13 -0.29
C SER A 220 -10.91 9.50 0.47
N LEU A 221 -10.79 9.71 1.77
CA LEU A 221 -11.81 10.37 2.59
C LEU A 221 -11.10 11.07 3.75
N SER A 222 -10.81 12.36 3.60
CA SER A 222 -9.97 13.13 4.52
C SER A 222 -10.39 14.60 4.53
N SER A 223 -10.00 15.34 5.57
CA SER A 223 -10.09 16.80 5.67
C SER A 223 -8.80 17.51 5.25
N LYS A 224 -7.76 16.76 4.83
CA LYS A 224 -6.43 17.30 4.49
C LYS A 224 -6.01 17.03 3.04
N VAL A 225 -6.22 15.80 2.55
CA VAL A 225 -5.73 15.35 1.24
C VAL A 225 -6.85 14.72 0.40
N VAL A 226 -6.67 14.73 -0.93
CA VAL A 226 -7.57 14.09 -1.89
C VAL A 226 -6.78 13.42 -3.00
N VAL A 227 -7.28 12.28 -3.46
CA VAL A 227 -6.62 11.43 -4.47
C VAL A 227 -7.48 11.34 -5.74
N TYR A 228 -6.92 11.80 -6.86
CA TYR A 228 -7.46 11.64 -8.21
C TYR A 228 -6.65 10.55 -8.91
N LYS A 229 -7.27 9.42 -9.20
CA LYS A 229 -6.56 8.27 -9.79
C LYS A 229 -7.49 7.41 -10.62
N GLY A 230 -6.92 6.57 -11.48
CA GLY A 230 -7.71 5.60 -12.20
C GLY A 230 -6.85 4.69 -13.05
N MET A 231 -7.52 3.85 -13.84
CA MET A 231 -6.88 3.02 -14.87
C MET A 231 -6.52 3.89 -16.08
N LEU A 232 -5.51 4.73 -15.88
CA LEU A 232 -5.07 5.80 -16.76
C LEU A 232 -3.58 5.62 -17.08
N THR A 233 -3.16 6.01 -18.28
CA THR A 233 -1.74 6.30 -18.52
C THR A 233 -1.37 7.64 -17.87
N PRO A 234 -0.08 7.90 -17.61
CA PRO A 234 0.38 9.18 -17.06
C PRO A 234 -0.17 10.42 -17.78
N ASP A 235 -0.15 10.42 -19.12
CA ASP A 235 -0.63 11.54 -19.96
C ASP A 235 -2.15 11.74 -19.90
N GLN A 236 -2.90 10.78 -19.37
CA GLN A 236 -4.36 10.81 -19.33
C GLN A 236 -4.93 11.45 -18.05
N VAL A 237 -4.16 11.59 -16.97
CA VAL A 237 -4.68 12.04 -15.66
C VAL A 237 -5.29 13.44 -15.75
N MET A 238 -4.52 14.42 -16.22
CA MET A 238 -5.00 15.79 -16.42
C MET A 238 -6.21 15.87 -17.36
N PRO A 239 -6.17 15.38 -18.60
CA PRO A 239 -7.31 15.50 -19.52
C PRO A 239 -8.54 14.72 -19.06
N PHE A 240 -8.38 13.64 -18.27
CA PHE A 240 -9.50 12.86 -17.74
C PHE A 240 -10.22 13.57 -16.60
N TYR A 241 -9.52 14.32 -15.74
CA TYR A 241 -10.08 15.08 -14.62
C TYR A 241 -10.00 16.60 -14.85
N PRO A 242 -11.02 17.23 -15.45
CA PRO A 242 -11.05 18.68 -15.70
C PRO A 242 -10.83 19.54 -14.45
N ASP A 243 -11.25 19.08 -13.28
CA ASP A 243 -11.00 19.77 -11.99
C ASP A 243 -9.52 20.13 -11.81
N LEU A 244 -8.60 19.21 -12.19
CA LEU A 244 -7.15 19.41 -12.06
C LEU A 244 -6.58 20.47 -13.00
N GLN A 245 -7.33 20.91 -14.02
CA GLN A 245 -6.93 21.95 -14.97
C GLN A 245 -7.41 23.36 -14.57
N ALA A 246 -8.21 23.48 -13.50
CA ALA A 246 -8.74 24.77 -13.07
C ALA A 246 -7.67 25.63 -12.40
N GLU A 247 -7.55 26.91 -12.80
CA GLU A 247 -6.49 27.81 -12.30
C GLU A 247 -6.53 28.05 -10.78
N ASP A 248 -7.71 27.96 -10.17
CA ASP A 248 -7.92 28.09 -8.73
C ASP A 248 -7.78 26.75 -7.97
N PHE A 249 -7.50 25.65 -8.67
CA PHE A 249 -7.12 24.38 -8.07
C PHE A 249 -5.68 24.47 -7.55
N THR A 250 -5.52 25.00 -6.34
CA THR A 250 -4.21 25.23 -5.72
C THR A 250 -3.89 24.21 -4.63
N SER A 251 -2.62 23.80 -4.57
CA SER A 251 -2.13 22.87 -3.54
C SER A 251 -0.71 23.23 -3.13
N HIS A 252 -0.31 22.90 -1.90
CA HIS A 252 1.07 23.06 -1.41
C HIS A 252 1.92 21.80 -1.61
N LEU A 253 1.29 20.67 -1.98
CA LEU A 253 1.95 19.40 -2.27
C LEU A 253 1.21 18.65 -3.36
N ALA A 254 1.93 17.92 -4.21
CA ALA A 254 1.36 17.00 -5.17
C ALA A 254 2.26 15.77 -5.29
N MET A 255 1.69 14.59 -5.03
CA MET A 255 2.37 13.30 -5.15
C MET A 255 1.76 12.52 -6.30
N VAL A 256 2.59 11.97 -7.17
CA VAL A 256 2.16 11.25 -8.37
C VAL A 256 2.73 9.84 -8.39
N HIS A 257 1.99 8.97 -9.07
CA HIS A 257 2.39 7.60 -9.27
C HIS A 257 1.91 7.07 -10.62
N SER A 258 2.76 6.27 -11.26
CA SER A 258 2.43 5.47 -12.44
C SER A 258 2.73 4.00 -12.15
N ARG A 259 1.74 3.14 -12.38
CA ARG A 259 1.77 1.70 -12.12
C ARG A 259 2.18 0.92 -13.39
N PHE A 260 2.94 -0.14 -13.19
CA PHE A 260 3.15 -1.26 -14.13
C PHE A 260 2.68 -2.52 -13.42
N SER A 261 1.76 -3.25 -14.04
CA SER A 261 1.16 -4.47 -13.53
C SER A 261 1.60 -5.67 -14.35
N THR A 262 1.75 -6.84 -13.73
CA THR A 262 1.90 -8.10 -14.48
C THR A 262 0.57 -8.64 -15.03
N ASN A 263 -0.56 -7.98 -14.74
CA ASN A 263 -1.89 -8.37 -15.23
C ASN A 263 -2.43 -7.39 -16.29
N THR A 264 -3.35 -7.88 -17.11
CA THR A 264 -4.10 -7.06 -18.09
C THR A 264 -5.55 -6.83 -17.63
N PHE A 265 -5.86 -7.04 -16.34
CA PHE A 265 -7.24 -6.99 -15.85
C PHE A 265 -7.59 -5.58 -15.37
N PRO A 266 -8.68 -5.00 -15.87
CA PRO A 266 -8.97 -3.60 -15.60
C PRO A 266 -9.45 -3.41 -14.15
N SER A 267 -8.69 -2.65 -13.37
CA SER A 267 -8.97 -2.35 -11.95
C SER A 267 -8.64 -0.90 -11.61
N TRP A 268 -9.68 -0.07 -11.50
CA TRP A 268 -9.53 1.36 -11.21
C TRP A 268 -9.06 1.64 -9.78
N ASP A 269 -9.50 0.84 -8.81
CA ASP A 269 -9.22 1.00 -7.38
C ASP A 269 -7.75 0.71 -7.02
N ARG A 270 -7.07 -0.11 -7.82
CA ARG A 270 -5.67 -0.50 -7.62
C ARG A 270 -4.64 0.53 -8.11
N ALA A 271 -5.08 1.53 -8.86
CA ALA A 271 -4.22 2.66 -9.18
C ALA A 271 -3.70 3.31 -7.88
N GLN A 272 -2.56 3.96 -7.98
CA GLN A 272 -1.93 4.71 -6.90
C GLN A 272 -1.82 6.20 -7.30
N PRO A 273 -1.66 7.15 -6.35
CA PRO A 273 -1.43 6.96 -4.91
C PRO A 273 -2.53 6.20 -4.14
N CYS A 274 -2.14 5.56 -3.04
CA CYS A 274 -3.07 5.12 -2.01
C CYS A 274 -3.51 6.33 -1.16
N ARG A 275 -4.03 6.14 0.06
CA ARG A 275 -4.62 7.23 0.85
C ARG A 275 -3.55 8.15 1.43
N PHE A 276 -2.44 7.58 1.89
CA PHE A 276 -1.35 8.33 2.53
C PHE A 276 0.03 8.08 1.91
N MET A 277 0.12 7.21 0.90
CA MET A 277 1.39 6.84 0.30
C MET A 277 1.31 6.50 -1.19
N ALA A 278 2.46 6.57 -1.86
CA ALA A 278 2.73 5.98 -3.16
C ALA A 278 3.99 5.11 -3.07
N HIS A 279 3.91 3.88 -3.58
CA HIS A 279 4.90 2.84 -3.40
C HIS A 279 5.45 2.37 -4.75
N ASN A 280 6.74 2.54 -4.91
CA ASN A 280 7.50 1.95 -6.01
C ASN A 280 8.30 0.78 -5.48
N GLY A 281 7.85 -0.44 -5.79
CA GLY A 281 8.43 -1.61 -5.17
C GLY A 281 7.47 -2.79 -5.09
N GLU A 282 7.86 -3.76 -4.28
CA GLU A 282 7.08 -4.95 -3.98
C GLU A 282 7.32 -5.36 -2.52
N ILE A 283 6.25 -5.59 -1.76
CA ILE A 283 6.36 -6.11 -0.39
C ILE A 283 6.41 -7.63 -0.41
N ASN A 284 7.60 -8.21 -0.32
CA ASN A 284 7.80 -9.67 -0.42
C ASN A 284 7.43 -10.43 0.88
N THR A 285 7.21 -9.73 1.99
CA THR A 285 6.72 -10.33 3.26
C THR A 285 5.20 -10.25 3.43
N LEU A 286 4.45 -9.81 2.40
CA LEU A 286 3.02 -9.46 2.49
C LEU A 286 2.15 -10.48 3.22
N ARG A 287 2.22 -11.76 2.84
CA ARG A 287 1.39 -12.82 3.45
C ARG A 287 1.65 -12.97 4.95
N GLY A 288 2.90 -12.84 5.36
CA GLY A 288 3.28 -12.84 6.78
C GLY A 288 2.67 -11.64 7.50
N ASN A 289 2.87 -10.44 6.95
CA ASN A 289 2.39 -9.18 7.55
C ASN A 289 0.86 -9.15 7.67
N ALA A 290 0.15 -9.60 6.63
CA ALA A 290 -1.31 -9.67 6.62
C ALA A 290 -1.84 -10.60 7.72
N ASN A 291 -1.22 -11.79 7.86
CA ASN A 291 -1.59 -12.75 8.89
C ASN A 291 -1.30 -12.24 10.30
N TRP A 292 -0.17 -11.56 10.51
CA TRP A 292 0.15 -10.94 11.80
C TRP A 292 -0.82 -9.83 12.14
N MET A 293 -1.16 -8.97 11.18
CA MET A 293 -2.15 -7.92 11.40
C MET A 293 -3.52 -8.51 11.74
N TYR A 294 -3.95 -9.56 11.04
CA TYR A 294 -5.19 -10.28 11.35
C TYR A 294 -5.18 -10.87 12.77
N ALA A 295 -4.08 -11.53 13.17
CA ALA A 295 -3.92 -12.10 14.51
C ALA A 295 -4.01 -11.03 15.61
N ARG A 296 -3.45 -9.83 15.38
CA ARG A 296 -3.48 -8.71 16.33
C ARG A 296 -4.89 -8.20 16.61
N GLN A 297 -5.82 -8.31 15.67
CA GLN A 297 -7.20 -7.80 15.83
C GLN A 297 -7.91 -8.38 17.06
N GLY A 298 -7.58 -9.61 17.47
CA GLY A 298 -8.18 -10.25 18.64
C GLY A 298 -7.74 -9.67 19.99
N MET A 299 -6.61 -8.96 20.04
CA MET A 299 -6.03 -8.39 21.26
C MET A 299 -5.87 -6.87 21.21
N MET A 300 -6.10 -6.25 20.05
CA MET A 300 -5.90 -4.82 19.84
C MET A 300 -6.85 -4.00 20.72
N SER A 301 -6.32 -2.93 21.30
CA SER A 301 -7.09 -1.93 22.04
C SER A 301 -6.55 -0.54 21.69
N SER A 302 -7.43 0.46 21.69
CA SER A 302 -7.07 1.85 21.44
C SER A 302 -8.03 2.76 22.20
N GLU A 303 -7.49 3.67 23.01
CA GLU A 303 -8.27 4.67 23.73
C GLU A 303 -8.96 5.65 22.77
N LEU A 304 -8.34 5.93 21.60
CA LEU A 304 -8.89 6.86 20.60
C LEU A 304 -10.07 6.29 19.83
N PHE A 305 -10.12 4.97 19.66
CA PHE A 305 -11.22 4.30 18.96
C PHE A 305 -12.26 3.70 19.92
N GLY A 306 -11.88 3.35 21.14
CA GLY A 306 -12.77 2.68 22.08
C GLY A 306 -13.45 1.45 21.47
N ASP A 307 -14.77 1.38 21.59
CA ASP A 307 -15.57 0.27 21.05
C ASP A 307 -15.65 0.28 19.51
N ASP A 308 -15.38 1.42 18.86
CA ASP A 308 -15.44 1.55 17.40
C ASP A 308 -14.27 0.86 16.70
N LEU A 309 -13.21 0.49 17.42
CA LEU A 309 -12.07 -0.26 16.85
C LEU A 309 -12.52 -1.52 16.09
N LYS A 310 -13.55 -2.22 16.60
CA LYS A 310 -14.08 -3.43 15.97
C LYS A 310 -14.74 -3.18 14.61
N LYS A 311 -15.20 -1.95 14.37
CA LYS A 311 -15.79 -1.54 13.08
C LYS A 311 -14.75 -1.47 11.97
N LEU A 312 -13.46 -1.31 12.32
CA LEU A 312 -12.35 -1.24 11.38
C LEU A 312 -11.94 -2.60 10.82
N PHE A 313 -12.35 -3.71 11.46
CA PHE A 313 -11.94 -5.06 11.05
C PHE A 313 -12.72 -5.57 9.83
N PRO A 314 -12.08 -6.31 8.89
CA PRO A 314 -10.64 -6.59 8.86
C PRO A 314 -9.83 -5.36 8.45
N ILE A 315 -8.67 -5.16 9.12
CA ILE A 315 -7.77 -4.04 8.85
C ILE A 315 -7.22 -4.15 7.42
N ILE A 316 -6.66 -5.30 7.09
CA ILE A 316 -6.16 -5.65 5.76
C ILE A 316 -7.33 -6.13 4.91
N GLU A 317 -7.60 -5.42 3.81
CA GLU A 317 -8.72 -5.74 2.91
C GLU A 317 -8.35 -6.87 1.93
N PRO A 318 -9.20 -7.90 1.74
CA PRO A 318 -8.86 -9.08 0.93
C PRO A 318 -8.57 -8.80 -0.57
N HIS A 319 -8.97 -7.65 -1.11
CA HIS A 319 -8.91 -7.35 -2.54
C HIS A 319 -7.93 -6.23 -2.91
N CYS A 320 -7.12 -5.78 -1.95
CA CYS A 320 -6.09 -4.77 -2.17
C CYS A 320 -4.78 -5.37 -2.71
N SER A 321 -4.00 -4.55 -3.42
CA SER A 321 -2.61 -4.87 -3.75
C SER A 321 -1.74 -4.90 -2.49
N ASP A 322 -0.50 -5.35 -2.63
CA ASP A 322 0.52 -5.29 -1.56
C ASP A 322 0.65 -3.87 -0.95
N SER A 323 0.64 -2.87 -1.82
CA SER A 323 0.75 -1.45 -1.54
C SER A 323 -0.50 -0.93 -0.85
N GLY A 324 -1.69 -1.38 -1.28
CA GLY A 324 -2.95 -1.08 -0.61
C GLY A 324 -3.02 -1.70 0.80
N ASN A 325 -2.50 -2.92 0.97
CA ASN A 325 -2.41 -3.58 2.28
C ASN A 325 -1.43 -2.88 3.22
N PHE A 326 -0.30 -2.40 2.69
CA PHE A 326 0.61 -1.53 3.43
C PHE A 326 -0.10 -0.26 3.88
N ASP A 327 -0.79 0.45 2.97
CA ASP A 327 -1.53 1.67 3.29
C ASP A 327 -2.65 1.43 4.32
N ASN A 328 -3.31 0.28 4.30
CA ASN A 328 -4.30 -0.10 5.32
C ASN A 328 -3.69 -0.20 6.74
N ALA A 329 -2.51 -0.83 6.87
CA ALA A 329 -1.80 -0.91 8.14
C ALA A 329 -1.23 0.45 8.58
N LEU A 330 -0.71 1.23 7.63
CA LEU A 330 -0.22 2.60 7.82
C LEU A 330 -1.34 3.50 8.37
N GLU A 331 -2.51 3.50 7.73
CA GLU A 331 -3.66 4.31 8.11
C GLU A 331 -4.17 3.95 9.51
N LEU A 332 -4.25 2.65 9.86
CA LEU A 332 -4.60 2.24 11.22
C LEU A 332 -3.64 2.84 12.26
N LEU A 333 -2.33 2.71 12.02
CA LEU A 333 -1.31 3.19 12.95
C LEU A 333 -1.32 4.72 13.06
N LEU A 334 -1.51 5.43 11.94
CA LEU A 334 -1.66 6.88 11.91
C LEU A 334 -2.89 7.32 12.72
N MET A 335 -4.05 6.75 12.43
CA MET A 335 -5.31 7.07 13.08
C MET A 335 -5.36 6.61 14.56
N SER A 336 -4.45 5.72 14.97
CA SER A 336 -4.21 5.37 16.38
C SER A 336 -3.38 6.41 17.16
N GLY A 337 -3.07 7.56 16.55
CA GLY A 337 -2.41 8.69 17.22
C GLY A 337 -0.88 8.71 17.08
N ARG A 338 -0.33 8.00 16.11
CA ARG A 338 1.11 8.01 15.82
C ARG A 338 1.39 8.93 14.63
N PRO A 339 2.30 9.91 14.73
CA PRO A 339 2.69 10.73 13.60
C PRO A 339 3.22 9.89 12.44
N LEU A 340 2.93 10.29 11.21
CA LEU A 340 3.28 9.53 10.01
C LEU A 340 4.78 9.13 9.95
N PRO A 341 5.76 9.99 10.28
CA PRO A 341 7.17 9.58 10.32
C PRO A 341 7.47 8.47 11.35
N GLU A 342 6.81 8.47 12.52
CA GLU A 342 6.95 7.40 13.53
C GLU A 342 6.45 6.07 12.96
N VAL A 343 5.30 6.09 12.26
CA VAL A 343 4.72 4.90 11.63
C VAL A 343 5.62 4.35 10.53
N MET A 344 6.19 5.22 9.68
CA MET A 344 7.13 4.79 8.64
C MET A 344 8.39 4.14 9.24
N MET A 345 8.91 4.66 10.36
CA MET A 345 10.02 4.02 11.08
C MET A 345 9.66 2.66 11.68
N MET A 346 8.40 2.44 12.06
CA MET A 346 7.91 1.17 12.59
C MET A 346 7.72 0.12 11.48
N MET A 347 7.13 0.51 10.35
CA MET A 347 6.79 -0.40 9.25
C MET A 347 7.99 -0.70 8.34
N ILE A 348 8.84 0.30 8.08
CA ILE A 348 10.06 0.20 7.26
C ILE A 348 11.28 0.58 8.11
N PRO A 349 11.66 -0.25 9.12
CA PRO A 349 12.78 0.06 9.99
C PRO A 349 14.12 -0.09 9.25
N GLU A 350 15.06 0.82 9.53
CA GLU A 350 16.43 0.73 9.00
C GLU A 350 17.16 -0.50 9.55
N ALA A 351 18.20 -0.96 8.85
CA ALA A 351 19.02 -2.06 9.32
C ALA A 351 19.79 -1.66 10.60
N TRP A 352 19.38 -2.18 11.76
CA TRP A 352 19.88 -1.72 13.07
C TRP A 352 20.72 -2.75 13.84
N GLN A 353 20.53 -4.05 13.60
CA GLN A 353 21.12 -5.12 14.43
C GLN A 353 22.66 -5.08 14.46
N ASN A 354 23.28 -5.01 13.28
CA ASN A 354 24.74 -5.00 13.11
C ASN A 354 25.33 -3.59 12.90
N HIS A 355 24.55 -2.53 13.14
CA HIS A 355 25.00 -1.16 12.95
C HIS A 355 25.71 -0.64 14.20
N HIS A 356 27.03 -0.78 14.28
CA HIS A 356 27.80 -0.47 15.49
C HIS A 356 27.81 1.01 15.90
N SER A 357 27.67 1.95 14.94
CA SER A 357 27.63 3.39 15.18
C SER A 357 26.23 3.93 15.52
N ILE A 358 25.21 3.09 15.58
CA ILE A 358 23.85 3.52 15.92
C ILE A 358 23.77 3.95 17.39
N SER A 359 23.07 5.05 17.67
CA SER A 359 22.83 5.52 19.04
C SER A 359 22.03 4.49 19.87
N VAL A 360 22.26 4.45 21.18
CA VAL A 360 21.56 3.54 22.10
C VAL A 360 20.04 3.74 22.07
N ALA A 361 19.56 4.98 22.06
CA ALA A 361 18.14 5.30 22.00
C ALA A 361 17.49 4.69 20.74
N LYS A 362 18.09 4.94 19.57
CA LYS A 362 17.63 4.41 18.29
C LYS A 362 17.67 2.88 18.20
N ARG A 363 18.74 2.24 18.72
CA ARG A 363 18.80 0.77 18.82
C ARG A 363 17.66 0.23 19.68
N ALA A 364 17.42 0.84 20.84
CA ALA A 364 16.36 0.45 21.75
C ALA A 364 14.96 0.65 21.12
N PHE A 365 14.74 1.74 20.39
CA PHE A 365 13.52 1.96 19.63
C PHE A 365 13.26 0.82 18.65
N TYR A 366 14.20 0.51 17.76
CA TYR A 366 13.99 -0.52 16.75
C TYR A 366 13.89 -1.92 17.34
N GLU A 367 14.66 -2.21 18.38
CA GLU A 367 14.58 -3.48 19.09
C GLU A 367 13.19 -3.66 19.73
N TYR A 368 12.68 -2.63 20.41
CA TYR A 368 11.34 -2.66 20.99
C TYR A 368 10.27 -2.92 19.94
N TYR A 369 10.30 -2.18 18.83
CA TYR A 369 9.31 -2.37 17.76
C TYR A 369 9.48 -3.69 17.01
N SER A 370 10.68 -4.28 16.93
CA SER A 370 10.87 -5.60 16.31
C SER A 370 10.12 -6.72 17.01
N ALA A 371 9.79 -6.56 18.30
CA ALA A 371 8.95 -7.48 19.06
C ALA A 371 7.44 -7.24 18.84
N LEU A 372 7.05 -6.08 18.31
CA LEU A 372 5.66 -5.64 18.19
C LEU A 372 5.16 -5.51 16.76
N GLN A 373 6.02 -5.21 15.79
CA GLN A 373 5.70 -5.03 14.38
C GLN A 373 6.83 -5.61 13.55
N GLU A 374 6.50 -6.65 12.81
CA GLU A 374 7.38 -7.19 11.79
C GLU A 374 7.58 -6.18 10.64
N PRO A 375 8.78 -6.09 10.05
CA PRO A 375 9.03 -5.22 8.90
C PRO A 375 8.18 -5.62 7.70
N TRP A 376 7.61 -4.62 7.04
CA TRP A 376 7.04 -4.76 5.71
C TRP A 376 8.20 -4.62 4.71
N ASP A 377 8.84 -5.76 4.42
CA ASP A 377 10.12 -5.83 3.72
C ASP A 377 9.91 -6.13 2.23
N GLY A 378 10.97 -5.90 1.46
CA GLY A 378 10.99 -5.95 0.00
C GLY A 378 11.53 -4.64 -0.60
N PRO A 379 11.84 -4.62 -1.91
CA PRO A 379 12.27 -3.38 -2.56
C PRO A 379 11.20 -2.33 -2.43
N ALA A 380 11.51 -1.18 -1.85
CA ALA A 380 10.52 -0.13 -1.64
C ALA A 380 11.14 1.26 -1.72
N SER A 381 10.54 2.12 -2.52
CA SER A 381 10.65 3.58 -2.45
C SER A 381 9.25 4.10 -2.16
N VAL A 382 8.99 4.44 -0.90
CA VAL A 382 7.67 4.89 -0.44
C VAL A 382 7.71 6.40 -0.27
N SER A 383 6.89 7.12 -1.02
CA SER A 383 6.55 8.52 -0.74
C SER A 383 5.29 8.54 0.10
N PHE A 384 5.21 9.42 1.10
CA PHE A 384 4.10 9.47 2.05
C PHE A 384 3.74 10.90 2.43
N THR A 385 2.47 11.14 2.76
CA THR A 385 1.95 12.43 3.23
C THR A 385 0.63 12.25 3.97
N ASP A 386 0.42 13.05 5.01
CA ASP A 386 -0.86 13.25 5.68
C ASP A 386 -1.41 14.67 5.47
N GLY A 387 -0.79 15.44 4.57
CA GLY A 387 -1.11 16.84 4.33
C GLY A 387 -0.33 17.84 5.20
N GLN A 388 0.16 17.41 6.38
CA GLN A 388 0.96 18.22 7.30
C GLN A 388 2.46 18.04 7.07
N CYS A 389 2.87 16.85 6.64
CA CYS A 389 4.22 16.58 6.17
C CYS A 389 4.19 15.82 4.85
N ILE A 390 5.28 15.92 4.08
CA ILE A 390 5.53 15.04 2.94
C ILE A 390 6.94 14.49 3.04
N GLY A 391 7.09 13.21 2.76
CA GLY A 391 8.38 12.56 2.88
C GLY A 391 8.52 11.36 1.98
N ALA A 392 9.71 10.78 2.04
CA ALA A 392 9.98 9.51 1.44
C ALA A 392 11.03 8.71 2.20
N VAL A 393 10.91 7.40 2.10
CA VAL A 393 11.82 6.44 2.72
C VAL A 393 12.09 5.29 1.76
N LEU A 394 13.32 4.79 1.79
CA LEU A 394 13.70 3.58 1.10
C LEU A 394 13.60 2.38 2.04
N ASP A 395 13.45 1.20 1.45
CA ASP A 395 13.65 -0.05 2.17
C ASP A 395 15.05 -0.11 2.80
N ARG A 396 15.22 -1.02 3.75
CA ARG A 396 16.45 -1.18 4.53
C ARG A 396 17.71 -1.41 3.70
N ASN A 397 17.56 -1.95 2.48
CA ASN A 397 18.66 -2.23 1.55
C ASN A 397 18.77 -1.17 0.44
N GLY A 398 17.78 -0.29 0.31
CA GLY A 398 17.69 0.75 -0.72
C GLY A 398 17.70 0.17 -2.14
N LEU A 399 16.82 -0.78 -2.39
CA LEU A 399 16.74 -1.53 -3.65
C LEU A 399 16.06 -0.74 -4.77
N ARG A 400 15.45 0.41 -4.46
CA ARG A 400 14.81 1.31 -5.42
C ARG A 400 15.47 2.70 -5.41
N PRO A 401 15.57 3.38 -6.57
CA PRO A 401 16.15 4.71 -6.65
C PRO A 401 15.16 5.78 -6.17
N SER A 402 15.66 6.78 -5.45
CA SER A 402 14.96 8.05 -5.24
C SER A 402 15.95 9.21 -5.20
N ARG A 403 15.63 10.29 -5.89
CA ARG A 403 16.45 11.49 -6.06
C ARG A 403 15.63 12.71 -5.72
N TYR A 404 16.28 13.73 -5.17
CA TYR A 404 15.61 14.97 -4.83
C TYR A 404 16.41 16.20 -5.22
N TYR A 405 15.67 17.28 -5.45
CA TYR A 405 16.15 18.64 -5.67
C TYR A 405 15.47 19.53 -4.64
N VAL A 406 16.26 20.41 -4.04
CA VAL A 406 15.78 21.55 -3.27
C VAL A 406 16.17 22.80 -4.04
N THR A 407 15.23 23.72 -4.22
CA THR A 407 15.46 24.98 -4.95
C THR A 407 15.53 26.18 -4.00
N HIS A 408 15.99 27.31 -4.53
CA HIS A 408 16.12 28.58 -3.80
C HIS A 408 14.77 29.28 -3.56
N ASP A 409 13.75 28.94 -4.34
CA ASP A 409 12.35 29.33 -4.15
C ASP A 409 11.58 28.31 -3.28
N ASP A 410 12.28 27.58 -2.41
CA ASP A 410 11.71 26.69 -1.41
C ASP A 410 10.82 25.56 -1.98
N ARG A 411 11.05 25.14 -3.23
CA ARG A 411 10.43 23.93 -3.78
C ARG A 411 11.29 22.70 -3.51
N VAL A 412 10.60 21.59 -3.29
CA VAL A 412 11.16 20.26 -3.22
C VAL A 412 10.58 19.42 -4.34
N ILE A 413 11.45 18.76 -5.08
CA ILE A 413 11.11 17.87 -6.18
C ILE A 413 11.79 16.54 -5.89
N MET A 414 11.01 15.49 -5.62
CA MET A 414 11.51 14.14 -5.40
C MET A 414 10.93 13.22 -6.48
N ALA A 415 11.75 12.37 -7.10
CA ALA A 415 11.24 11.31 -7.96
C ALA A 415 12.15 10.08 -7.95
N SER A 416 11.67 8.97 -8.51
CA SER A 416 12.47 7.77 -8.73
C SER A 416 13.62 7.99 -9.74
N GLU A 417 13.59 9.08 -10.51
CA GLU A 417 14.61 9.45 -11.49
C GLU A 417 15.01 10.93 -11.43
N VAL A 418 16.07 11.28 -12.15
CA VAL A 418 16.47 12.68 -12.39
C VAL A 418 15.92 13.15 -13.73
N GLY A 419 15.72 14.46 -13.89
CA GLY A 419 15.26 15.03 -15.17
C GLY A 419 13.76 14.93 -15.42
N VAL A 420 12.97 14.62 -14.38
CA VAL A 420 11.51 14.59 -14.45
C VAL A 420 10.88 15.98 -14.56
N LEU A 421 11.63 17.03 -14.23
CA LEU A 421 11.23 18.42 -14.37
C LEU A 421 12.42 19.24 -14.85
N GLU A 422 12.16 20.20 -15.75
CA GLU A 422 13.16 21.19 -16.13
C GLU A 422 13.30 22.23 -15.01
N VAL A 423 14.46 22.23 -14.35
CA VAL A 423 14.80 23.17 -13.28
C VAL A 423 16.04 23.95 -13.70
N ASP A 424 15.96 25.29 -13.74
CA ASP A 424 17.12 26.13 -14.03
C ASP A 424 18.24 25.80 -13.03
N PRO A 425 19.44 25.38 -13.49
CA PRO A 425 20.55 25.07 -12.61
C PRO A 425 20.89 26.19 -11.61
N LYS A 426 20.57 27.45 -11.92
CA LYS A 426 20.80 28.61 -11.04
C LYS A 426 19.89 28.63 -9.81
N ILE A 427 18.70 28.05 -9.88
CA ILE A 427 17.75 28.01 -8.76
C ILE A 427 17.92 26.76 -7.90
N VAL A 428 18.76 25.81 -8.30
CA VAL A 428 19.02 24.60 -7.51
C VAL A 428 19.89 24.94 -6.31
N LYS A 429 19.32 24.76 -5.11
CA LYS A 429 20.01 24.89 -3.82
C LYS A 429 20.73 23.61 -3.41
N GLU A 430 20.09 22.46 -3.59
CA GLU A 430 20.63 21.14 -3.23
C GLU A 430 20.17 20.07 -4.22
N LYS A 431 21.04 19.09 -4.50
CA LYS A 431 20.68 17.84 -5.20
C LYS A 431 21.16 16.66 -4.38
N GLY A 432 20.31 15.67 -4.17
CA GLY A 432 20.66 14.50 -3.37
C GLY A 432 20.01 13.21 -3.85
N ARG A 433 20.28 12.14 -3.10
CA ARG A 433 19.65 10.83 -3.25
C ARG A 433 19.27 10.32 -1.88
N LEU A 434 18.15 9.60 -1.79
CA LEU A 434 17.84 8.87 -0.58
C LEU A 434 18.85 7.74 -0.41
N GLN A 435 19.18 7.46 0.85
CA GLN A 435 20.11 6.39 1.23
C GLN A 435 19.32 5.30 1.97
N PRO A 436 19.73 4.02 1.88
CA PRO A 436 19.09 2.95 2.64
C PRO A 436 18.90 3.33 4.11
N GLY A 437 17.69 3.14 4.62
CA GLY A 437 17.34 3.45 6.00
C GLY A 437 17.19 4.92 6.35
N LYS A 438 17.52 5.88 5.48
CA LYS A 438 17.31 7.32 5.74
C LYS A 438 15.94 7.80 5.26
N MET A 439 15.35 8.70 6.04
CA MET A 439 14.10 9.38 5.72
C MET A 439 14.36 10.79 5.21
N PHE A 440 13.70 11.14 4.12
CA PHE A 440 13.55 12.50 3.64
C PHE A 440 12.19 13.03 4.13
N LEU A 441 12.14 14.19 4.78
CA LEU A 441 10.89 14.74 5.33
C LEU A 441 10.87 16.26 5.26
N VAL A 442 9.82 16.80 4.68
CA VAL A 442 9.45 18.22 4.76
C VAL A 442 8.29 18.33 5.72
N ASP A 443 8.44 19.19 6.72
CA ASP A 443 7.38 19.56 7.66
C ASP A 443 6.87 20.94 7.25
N PHE A 444 5.58 21.03 6.87
CA PHE A 444 5.00 22.27 6.37
C PHE A 444 4.68 23.26 7.49
N GLU A 445 4.47 22.77 8.72
CA GLU A 445 4.23 23.62 9.88
C GLU A 445 5.54 24.28 10.34
N GLU A 446 6.63 23.50 10.40
CA GLU A 446 7.96 24.05 10.69
C GLU A 446 8.57 24.80 9.49
N GLY A 447 8.03 24.61 8.28
CA GLY A 447 8.45 25.31 7.07
C GLY A 447 9.87 24.96 6.63
N ARG A 448 10.33 23.72 6.89
CA ARG A 448 11.71 23.29 6.61
C ARG A 448 11.82 21.81 6.27
N LEU A 449 12.95 21.44 5.67
CA LEU A 449 13.40 20.05 5.57
C LEU A 449 13.95 19.60 6.93
N ILE A 450 13.44 18.49 7.46
CA ILE A 450 13.88 17.90 8.72
C ILE A 450 15.00 16.87 8.45
N PRO A 451 16.18 17.00 9.07
CA PRO A 451 17.26 16.02 8.94
C PRO A 451 16.87 14.64 9.49
N ASP A 452 17.27 13.56 8.80
CA ASP A 452 17.01 12.16 9.22
C ASP A 452 17.36 11.87 10.69
N GLU A 453 18.52 12.36 11.13
CA GLU A 453 18.98 12.16 12.51
C GLU A 453 18.05 12.82 13.52
N GLU A 454 17.53 14.01 13.20
CA GLU A 454 16.60 14.74 14.06
C GLU A 454 15.25 14.01 14.15
N ILE A 455 14.71 13.56 13.02
CA ILE A 455 13.47 12.77 12.96
C ILE A 455 13.60 11.54 13.85
N LYS A 456 14.65 10.74 13.62
CA LYS A 456 14.81 9.46 14.31
C LYS A 456 15.10 9.63 15.78
N GLU A 457 15.92 10.62 16.17
CA GLU A 457 16.22 10.89 17.57
C GLU A 457 14.97 11.36 18.32
N LYS A 458 14.15 12.23 17.71
CA LYS A 458 12.87 12.68 18.28
C LYS A 458 11.97 11.50 18.67
N TYR A 459 11.80 10.51 17.79
CA TYR A 459 10.94 9.36 18.08
C TYR A 459 11.61 8.28 18.92
N ALA A 460 12.92 8.07 18.75
CA ALA A 460 13.70 7.12 19.54
C ALA A 460 13.81 7.52 21.01
N SER A 461 13.78 8.82 21.29
CA SER A 461 13.83 9.37 22.66
C SER A 461 12.46 9.74 23.23
N LYS A 462 11.37 9.54 22.47
CA LYS A 462 9.99 9.87 22.88
C LYS A 462 9.49 9.02 24.06
N ARG A 463 9.98 7.79 24.20
CA ARG A 463 9.58 6.84 25.25
C ARG A 463 10.81 6.13 25.79
N PRO A 464 10.79 5.60 27.03
CA PRO A 464 11.95 4.95 27.65
C PRO A 464 12.13 3.51 27.14
N TYR A 465 12.29 3.33 25.81
CA TYR A 465 12.39 2.00 25.19
C TYR A 465 13.52 1.16 25.76
N HIS A 466 14.65 1.79 26.11
CA HIS A 466 15.79 1.10 26.69
C HIS A 466 15.46 0.50 28.06
N GLU A 467 14.77 1.24 28.92
CA GLU A 467 14.34 0.78 30.23
C GLU A 467 13.33 -0.36 30.09
N TRP A 468 12.37 -0.25 29.18
CA TRP A 468 11.39 -1.31 28.92
C TRP A 468 12.06 -2.60 28.47
N LEU A 469 13.03 -2.51 27.55
CA LEU A 469 13.79 -3.68 27.10
C LEU A 469 14.62 -4.28 28.23
N GLN A 470 15.31 -3.46 29.04
CA GLN A 470 16.08 -3.97 30.18
C GLN A 470 15.19 -4.70 31.20
N ASN A 471 13.99 -4.17 31.45
CA ASN A 471 13.12 -4.68 32.51
C ASN A 471 12.23 -5.86 32.08
N GLN A 472 11.96 -6.02 30.78
CA GLN A 472 10.93 -6.96 30.28
C GLN A 472 11.43 -7.98 29.26
N ARG A 473 12.60 -7.77 28.64
CA ARG A 473 13.17 -8.73 27.68
C ARG A 473 14.00 -9.76 28.43
N ILE A 474 13.78 -11.04 28.13
CA ILE A 474 14.59 -12.15 28.63
C ILE A 474 15.38 -12.70 27.45
N HIS A 475 16.71 -12.81 27.56
CA HIS A 475 17.49 -13.51 26.55
C HIS A 475 17.55 -15.01 26.84
N LEU A 476 17.59 -15.82 25.78
CA LEU A 476 17.69 -17.28 25.91
C LEU A 476 18.92 -17.72 26.73
N HIS A 477 20.03 -16.97 26.67
CA HIS A 477 21.24 -17.28 27.43
C HIS A 477 21.16 -16.89 28.92
N ASP A 478 20.18 -16.08 29.32
CA ASP A 478 19.91 -15.74 30.71
C ASP A 478 19.09 -16.83 31.42
N LEU A 479 18.46 -17.73 30.65
CA LEU A 479 17.73 -18.87 31.19
C LEU A 479 18.70 -19.90 31.76
N PRO A 480 18.34 -20.58 32.87
CA PRO A 480 19.17 -21.66 33.41
C PRO A 480 19.40 -22.73 32.33
N PRO A 481 20.58 -23.37 32.30
CA PRO A 481 20.80 -24.49 31.41
C PRO A 481 19.73 -25.55 31.67
N ALA A 482 19.20 -26.14 30.59
CA ALA A 482 18.29 -27.26 30.72
C ALA A 482 18.97 -28.39 31.50
N ASP A 483 18.19 -29.12 32.30
CA ASP A 483 18.63 -30.40 32.87
C ASP A 483 19.10 -31.33 31.74
N ASP A 484 20.00 -32.26 32.06
CA ASP A 484 20.50 -33.24 31.09
C ASP A 484 19.32 -33.88 30.34
N VAL A 485 19.29 -33.72 29.01
CA VAL A 485 18.26 -34.29 28.15
C VAL A 485 18.32 -35.81 28.29
N GLU A 486 17.18 -36.45 28.57
CA GLU A 486 17.11 -37.92 28.62
C GLU A 486 17.66 -38.50 27.31
N GLU A 487 18.80 -39.18 27.40
CA GLU A 487 19.38 -39.86 26.25
C GLU A 487 18.45 -40.97 25.80
N VAL A 488 18.09 -40.96 24.52
CA VAL A 488 17.36 -42.08 23.91
C VAL A 488 18.24 -43.34 24.04
N PRO A 489 17.75 -44.42 24.68
CA PRO A 489 18.52 -45.65 24.81
C PRO A 489 18.98 -46.13 23.45
N THR A 490 20.25 -46.53 23.33
CA THR A 490 20.84 -46.97 22.05
C THR A 490 20.05 -48.12 21.40
N SER A 491 19.40 -48.96 22.22
CA SER A 491 18.53 -50.05 21.78
C SER A 491 17.28 -49.59 21.03
N GLU A 492 16.79 -48.38 21.26
CA GLU A 492 15.58 -47.82 20.62
C GLU A 492 15.88 -46.82 19.50
N LEU A 493 17.11 -46.30 19.46
CA LEU A 493 17.51 -45.21 18.58
C LEU A 493 17.23 -45.54 17.11
N LEU A 494 17.66 -46.71 16.65
CA LEU A 494 17.47 -47.11 15.25
C LEU A 494 15.99 -47.17 14.85
N SER A 495 15.15 -47.74 15.71
CA SER A 495 13.71 -47.83 15.46
C SER A 495 13.05 -46.45 15.40
N LYS A 496 13.44 -45.53 16.28
CA LYS A 496 12.95 -44.14 16.24
C LYS A 496 13.42 -43.40 15.00
N MET A 497 14.70 -43.55 14.63
CA MET A 497 15.25 -42.98 13.40
C MET A 497 14.49 -43.46 12.16
N GLN A 498 14.20 -44.76 12.07
CA GLN A 498 13.40 -45.33 10.97
C GLN A 498 11.96 -44.78 10.98
N ALA A 499 11.33 -44.66 12.14
CA ALA A 499 9.98 -44.10 12.26
C ALA A 499 9.89 -42.64 11.81
N PHE A 500 10.96 -41.85 12.02
CA PHE A 500 11.08 -40.47 11.55
C PHE A 500 11.69 -40.34 10.13
N GLY A 501 11.86 -41.45 9.41
CA GLY A 501 12.30 -41.45 8.01
C GLY A 501 13.80 -41.16 7.80
N PHE A 502 14.63 -41.31 8.83
CA PHE A 502 16.10 -41.24 8.64
C PHE A 502 16.57 -42.45 7.83
N THR A 503 17.26 -42.17 6.73
CA THR A 503 17.93 -43.17 5.92
C THR A 503 19.45 -43.11 6.12
N PHE A 504 20.14 -44.17 5.70
CA PHE A 504 21.60 -44.17 5.67
C PHE A 504 22.15 -42.98 4.86
N GLU A 505 21.48 -42.61 3.76
CA GLU A 505 21.88 -41.50 2.90
C GLU A 505 21.71 -40.15 3.61
N THR A 506 20.56 -39.89 4.22
CA THR A 506 20.33 -38.65 4.99
C THR A 506 21.35 -38.50 6.10
N LEU A 507 21.73 -39.59 6.78
CA LEU A 507 22.77 -39.52 7.81
C LEU A 507 24.15 -39.24 7.21
N LYS A 508 24.56 -40.01 6.21
CA LYS A 508 25.91 -39.97 5.65
C LYS A 508 26.19 -38.71 4.84
N PHE A 509 25.22 -38.24 4.07
CA PHE A 509 25.38 -37.14 3.13
C PHE A 509 24.79 -35.82 3.61
N MET A 510 23.84 -35.84 4.55
CA MET A 510 23.27 -34.60 5.11
C MET A 510 23.77 -34.31 6.52
N LEU A 511 23.40 -35.15 7.50
CA LEU A 511 23.60 -34.84 8.92
C LEU A 511 25.09 -34.88 9.34
N ILE A 512 25.82 -35.95 9.01
CA ILE A 512 27.23 -36.10 9.40
C ILE A 512 28.09 -34.98 8.81
N PRO A 513 27.97 -34.62 7.51
CA PRO A 513 28.67 -33.46 6.95
C PRO A 513 28.32 -32.16 7.66
N LEU A 514 27.04 -31.87 7.89
CA LEU A 514 26.59 -30.65 8.56
C LEU A 514 27.22 -30.49 9.95
N ILE A 515 27.32 -31.57 10.73
CA ILE A 515 27.98 -31.57 12.05
C ILE A 515 29.49 -31.31 11.92
N LYS A 516 30.16 -31.98 10.97
CA LYS A 516 31.62 -31.91 10.82
C LYS A 516 32.11 -30.59 10.22
N THR A 517 31.42 -30.09 9.20
CA THR A 517 31.82 -28.90 8.44
C THR A 517 31.16 -27.62 8.95
N LYS A 518 30.08 -27.74 9.73
CA LYS A 518 29.25 -26.62 10.20
C LYS A 518 28.71 -25.75 9.05
N LYS A 519 28.46 -26.40 7.91
CA LYS A 519 27.89 -25.82 6.69
C LYS A 519 26.90 -26.80 6.11
N ASP A 520 25.91 -26.29 5.40
CA ASP A 520 25.01 -27.16 4.64
C ASP A 520 25.81 -28.00 3.62
N PRO A 521 25.46 -29.28 3.47
CA PRO A 521 26.12 -30.18 2.53
C PRO A 521 25.90 -29.69 1.09
N ILE A 522 26.95 -29.76 0.27
CA ILE A 522 26.92 -29.34 -1.14
C ILE A 522 26.89 -30.59 -2.03
N GLY A 523 25.98 -30.61 -3.01
CA GLY A 523 25.86 -31.61 -4.06
C GLY A 523 25.95 -31.01 -5.46
N SER A 524 25.78 -31.83 -6.49
CA SER A 524 25.73 -31.44 -7.90
C SER A 524 24.73 -32.31 -8.67
N MET A 525 24.39 -31.90 -9.90
CA MET A 525 23.30 -32.46 -10.73
C MET A 525 21.90 -32.05 -10.25
N GLY A 526 20.90 -32.24 -11.12
CA GLY A 526 19.49 -31.98 -10.78
C GLY A 526 18.89 -33.09 -9.92
N ASN A 527 17.78 -32.79 -9.24
CA ASN A 527 17.00 -33.79 -8.51
C ASN A 527 16.16 -34.60 -9.51
N ASP A 528 16.54 -35.85 -9.74
CA ASP A 528 15.86 -36.81 -10.63
C ASP A 528 14.87 -37.72 -9.89
N ALA A 529 14.68 -37.53 -8.57
CA ALA A 529 13.68 -38.25 -7.81
C ALA A 529 12.25 -37.85 -8.22
N ALA A 530 11.31 -38.79 -8.10
CA ALA A 530 9.90 -38.49 -8.30
C ALA A 530 9.40 -37.41 -7.32
N LEU A 531 8.44 -36.60 -7.79
CA LEU A 531 7.69 -35.69 -6.92
C LEU A 531 7.08 -36.48 -5.75
N ALA A 532 7.00 -35.87 -4.57
CA ALA A 532 6.62 -36.59 -3.36
C ALA A 532 5.24 -37.28 -3.46
N CYS A 533 4.29 -36.70 -4.20
CA CYS A 533 2.97 -37.27 -4.45
C CYS A 533 2.94 -38.43 -5.48
N LEU A 534 4.00 -38.60 -6.26
CA LEU A 534 4.14 -39.66 -7.27
C LEU A 534 5.12 -40.76 -6.85
N SER A 535 5.81 -40.56 -5.73
CA SER A 535 6.80 -41.49 -5.18
C SER A 535 6.12 -42.78 -4.71
N ASP A 536 6.74 -43.92 -5.01
CA ASP A 536 6.39 -45.23 -4.46
C ASP A 536 6.97 -45.45 -3.04
N GLN A 537 7.90 -44.59 -2.62
CA GLN A 537 8.48 -44.54 -1.29
C GLN A 537 7.71 -43.62 -0.35
N SER A 538 7.77 -43.89 0.95
CA SER A 538 7.26 -42.99 2.00
C SER A 538 8.09 -41.70 2.02
N ARG A 539 7.43 -40.57 1.82
CA ARG A 539 8.03 -39.23 1.80
C ARG A 539 7.67 -38.47 3.06
N LEU A 540 8.57 -37.61 3.51
CA LEU A 540 8.32 -36.77 4.67
C LEU A 540 7.42 -35.60 4.28
N LEU A 541 6.70 -35.05 5.26
CA LEU A 541 5.82 -33.90 5.03
C LEU A 541 6.56 -32.74 4.35
N TYR A 542 7.81 -32.49 4.72
CA TYR A 542 8.64 -31.42 4.15
C TYR A 542 8.93 -31.59 2.66
N ASP A 543 8.87 -32.81 2.11
CA ASP A 543 9.09 -33.06 0.67
C ASP A 543 7.95 -32.52 -0.20
N TYR A 544 6.80 -32.19 0.40
CA TYR A 544 5.63 -31.60 -0.28
C TYR A 544 5.65 -30.07 -0.29
N PHE A 545 6.54 -29.44 0.48
CA PHE A 545 6.66 -27.99 0.55
C PHE A 545 7.91 -27.54 -0.21
N HIS A 546 7.70 -26.80 -1.29
CA HIS A 546 8.78 -26.19 -2.04
C HIS A 546 9.04 -24.77 -1.54
N GLN A 547 10.33 -24.46 -1.33
CA GLN A 547 10.73 -23.10 -0.99
C GLN A 547 10.44 -22.17 -2.18
N LEU A 548 9.68 -21.12 -1.92
CA LEU A 548 9.50 -20.05 -2.89
C LEU A 548 10.81 -19.24 -2.98
N PHE A 549 11.08 -18.73 -4.16
CA PHE A 549 12.21 -17.83 -4.40
C PHE A 549 11.77 -16.69 -5.31
N ALA A 550 12.44 -15.55 -5.14
CA ALA A 550 12.15 -14.36 -5.90
C ALA A 550 12.76 -14.45 -7.31
N GLN A 551 12.00 -14.02 -8.32
CA GLN A 551 12.46 -13.95 -9.70
C GLN A 551 11.85 -12.74 -10.41
N VAL A 552 12.70 -11.89 -10.98
CA VAL A 552 12.34 -10.66 -11.73
C VAL A 552 11.69 -9.56 -10.86
N THR A 553 10.62 -9.86 -10.14
CA THR A 553 9.77 -8.89 -9.42
C THR A 553 10.51 -8.24 -8.25
N ASN A 554 11.23 -9.05 -7.47
CA ASN A 554 12.17 -8.59 -6.45
C ASN A 554 13.51 -9.36 -6.52
N PRO A 555 14.63 -8.74 -6.10
CA PRO A 555 15.92 -9.41 -6.05
C PRO A 555 16.05 -10.28 -4.79
N ALA A 556 16.81 -11.37 -4.90
CA ALA A 556 17.32 -12.10 -3.73
C ALA A 556 18.47 -11.32 -3.06
N ILE A 557 18.66 -11.54 -1.76
CA ILE A 557 19.74 -10.91 -0.97
C ILE A 557 20.89 -11.91 -0.83
N ASP A 558 22.13 -11.41 -0.88
CA ASP A 558 23.31 -12.20 -0.51
C ASP A 558 23.33 -12.30 1.03
N SER A 559 23.14 -13.50 1.57
CA SER A 559 23.12 -13.71 3.02
C SER A 559 24.53 -13.74 3.66
N ILE A 560 25.58 -13.75 2.84
CA ILE A 560 26.98 -13.82 3.27
C ILE A 560 27.64 -12.44 3.24
N ARG A 561 27.31 -11.63 2.23
CA ARG A 561 27.88 -10.29 2.01
C ARG A 561 26.93 -9.20 2.48
#